data_AF-A0A4Y8ZS71-F1
#
_entry.id   AF-A0A4Y8ZS71-F1
#
_cell.length_a   1.000
_cell.length_b   1.000
_cell.length_c   1.000
_cell.angle_alpha   90.00
_cell.angle_beta   90.00
_cell.angle_gamma   90.00
#
_symmetry.space_group_name_H-M   'P 1'
#
loop_
_entity.id
_entity.type
_entity.pdbx_description
1 polymer ?
#
loop_
_entity_poly.entity_id
_entity_poly.type
_entity_poly.pdbx_seq_one_letter_code
_entity_poly.pdbx_strand_id
1 'polypeptide(L)'
;MAKTGAKLYLRAMPLPRPSSPRALWADVRAFTAERSPVQWAAAAVAIIMPTALIALFVADGKTNIQPGPQMIYVESWSANRTDAEIIADQKKDQAKREALQKERQRQFKKLDQDLDRLGI
;
A
#
# COMPACT_ATOMS: atom_id res chain seq x y z
N MET A 1 63.88 -50.48 9.24
CA MET A 1 64.13 -49.09 9.66
C MET A 1 62.84 -48.29 9.54
N ALA A 2 62.54 -47.47 10.55
CA ALA A 2 61.20 -47.02 10.91
C ALA A 2 60.62 -45.90 10.03
N LYS A 3 59.28 -45.90 9.92
CA LYS A 3 58.43 -45.03 9.10
C LYS A 3 58.55 -43.55 9.50
N THR A 4 58.78 -42.69 8.50
CA THR A 4 58.72 -41.22 8.62
C THR A 4 57.28 -40.76 8.83
N GLY A 5 57.03 -40.07 9.95
CA GLY A 5 55.71 -39.63 10.40
C GLY A 5 55.13 -38.44 9.61
N ALA A 6 53.84 -38.52 9.31
CA ALA A 6 53.04 -37.41 8.77
C ALA A 6 52.86 -36.31 9.84
N LYS A 7 53.23 -35.06 9.52
CA LYS A 7 53.03 -33.90 10.39
C LYS A 7 51.60 -33.34 10.25
N LEU A 8 51.00 -33.04 11.40
CA LEU A 8 49.64 -32.54 11.63
C LEU A 8 49.27 -31.31 10.77
N TYR A 9 48.17 -31.40 10.01
CA TYR A 9 47.54 -30.28 9.30
C TYR A 9 46.35 -29.67 10.05
N LEU A 10 46.09 -30.07 11.30
CA LEU A 10 44.95 -29.59 12.09
C LEU A 10 45.36 -28.40 12.98
N ARG A 11 45.44 -27.21 12.39
CA ARG A 11 45.45 -25.96 13.15
C ARG A 11 44.03 -25.74 13.68
N ALA A 12 43.86 -25.80 15.01
CA ALA A 12 42.57 -25.51 15.64
C ALA A 12 42.09 -24.11 15.24
N MET A 13 40.98 -24.04 14.50
CA MET A 13 40.30 -22.76 14.24
C MET A 13 39.62 -22.31 15.53
N PRO A 14 39.89 -21.10 16.06
CA PRO A 14 39.17 -20.59 17.20
C PRO A 14 37.70 -20.41 16.81
N LEU A 15 36.79 -20.95 17.62
CA LEU A 15 35.36 -20.76 17.46
C LEU A 15 35.01 -19.27 17.64
N PRO A 16 34.05 -18.73 16.87
CA PRO A 16 33.63 -17.34 17.02
C PRO A 16 33.11 -17.09 18.44
N ARG A 17 33.45 -15.92 18.99
CA ARG A 17 32.99 -15.52 20.32
C ARG A 17 31.46 -15.51 20.36
N PRO A 18 30.82 -16.09 21.38
CA PRO A 18 29.36 -16.10 21.48
C PRO A 18 28.83 -14.67 21.52
N SER A 19 27.82 -14.38 20.71
CA SER A 19 27.14 -13.09 20.70
C SER A 19 26.47 -12.86 22.05
N SER A 20 26.69 -11.68 22.63
CA SER A 20 26.06 -11.28 23.89
C SER A 20 25.22 -10.01 23.68
N PRO A 21 24.14 -9.80 24.45
CA PRO A 21 23.33 -8.58 24.33
C PRO A 21 24.16 -7.30 24.47
N ARG A 22 25.19 -7.31 25.32
CA ARG A 22 26.12 -6.20 25.47
C ARG A 22 26.95 -5.95 24.21
N ALA A 23 27.42 -7.02 23.57
CA ALA A 23 28.15 -6.91 22.32
C ALA A 23 27.26 -6.35 21.19
N LEU A 24 25.99 -6.76 21.12
CA LEU A 24 25.03 -6.20 20.17
C LEU A 24 24.84 -4.69 20.33
N TRP A 25 24.64 -4.21 21.56
CA TRP A 25 24.47 -2.77 21.81
C TRP A 25 25.74 -1.97 21.51
N ALA A 26 26.91 -2.52 21.82
CA ALA A 26 28.19 -1.90 21.47
C ALA A 26 28.36 -1.80 19.94
N ASP A 27 27.96 -2.85 19.23
CA ASP A 27 28.03 -2.92 17.77
C ASP A 27 27.05 -1.96 17.11
N VAL A 28 25.79 -1.91 17.57
CA VAL A 28 24.79 -0.92 17.11
C VAL A 28 25.29 0.49 17.36
N ARG A 29 25.87 0.77 18.54
CA ARG A 29 26.42 2.09 18.85
C ARG A 29 27.58 2.45 17.91
N ALA A 30 28.54 1.55 17.71
CA ALA A 30 29.66 1.75 16.81
C ALA A 30 29.18 1.99 15.37
N PHE A 31 28.29 1.12 14.88
CA PHE A 31 27.65 1.24 13.58
C PHE A 31 26.96 2.58 13.40
N THR A 32 26.22 3.08 14.41
CA THR A 32 25.55 4.39 14.33
C THR A 32 26.51 5.57 14.35
N ALA A 33 27.64 5.45 15.07
CA ALA A 33 28.64 6.51 15.20
C ALA A 33 29.49 6.70 13.94
N GLU A 34 29.68 5.64 13.14
CA GLU A 34 30.42 5.68 11.88
C GLU A 34 29.62 6.29 10.71
N ARG A 35 28.32 6.53 10.87
CA ARG A 35 27.44 7.01 9.78
C ARG A 35 27.53 8.52 9.60
N SER A 36 27.47 8.95 8.35
CA SER A 36 27.44 10.38 8.01
C SER A 36 26.05 10.99 8.29
N PRO A 37 25.96 12.31 8.51
CA PRO A 37 24.68 13.00 8.66
C PRO A 37 23.71 12.78 7.49
N VAL A 38 24.25 12.62 6.28
CA VAL A 38 23.45 12.37 5.07
C VAL A 38 22.78 10.99 5.12
N GLN A 39 23.45 9.97 5.66
CA GLN A 39 22.87 8.64 5.82
C GLN A 39 21.70 8.64 6.81
N TRP A 40 21.78 9.46 7.85
CA TRP A 40 20.66 9.67 8.79
C TRP A 40 19.49 10.39 8.15
N ALA A 41 19.75 11.42 7.34
CA ALA A 41 18.70 12.09 6.57
C ALA A 41 18.02 11.12 5.60
N ALA A 42 18.79 10.30 4.88
CA ALA A 42 18.25 9.27 3.98
C ALA A 42 17.40 8.23 4.72
N ALA A 43 17.87 7.76 5.89
CA ALA A 43 17.10 6.84 6.73
C ALA A 43 15.78 7.47 7.22
N ALA A 44 15.81 8.73 7.63
CA ALA A 44 14.60 9.46 8.04
C ALA A 44 13.61 9.56 6.88
N VAL A 45 14.06 9.97 5.69
CA VAL A 45 13.21 10.05 4.48
C VAL A 45 12.63 8.69 4.12
N ALA A 46 13.43 7.62 4.18
CA ALA A 46 12.99 6.26 3.87
C ALA A 46 11.87 5.75 4.80
N ILE A 47 11.82 6.22 6.05
CA ILE A 47 10.75 5.88 7.00
C ILE A 47 9.56 6.84 6.84
N ILE A 48 9.83 8.14 6.73
CA ILE A 48 8.80 9.17 6.70
C ILE A 48 7.96 9.06 5.43
N MET A 49 8.57 8.90 4.26
CA MET A 49 7.83 8.93 2.99
C MET A 49 6.77 7.82 2.90
N PRO A 50 7.08 6.54 3.15
CA PRO A 50 6.06 5.48 3.13
C PRO A 50 5.03 5.63 4.25
N THR A 51 5.46 6.03 5.45
CA THR A 51 4.55 6.20 6.60
C THR A 51 3.55 7.34 6.34
N ALA A 52 4.02 8.45 5.79
CA ALA A 52 3.18 9.59 5.42
C ALA A 52 2.17 9.20 4.33
N LEU A 53 2.60 8.41 3.34
CA LEU A 53 1.71 7.92 2.29
C LEU A 53 0.61 7.01 2.84
N ILE A 54 0.94 6.07 3.73
CA ILE A 54 -0.05 5.23 4.42
C ILE A 54 -1.00 6.11 5.26
N ALA A 55 -0.46 7.06 6.02
CA ALA A 55 -1.26 7.95 6.85
C ALA A 55 -2.26 8.78 6.01
N LEU A 56 -1.85 9.25 4.82
CA LEU A 56 -2.71 9.96 3.89
C LEU A 56 -3.88 9.08 3.43
N PHE A 57 -3.63 7.83 3.03
CA PHE A 57 -4.68 6.90 2.65
C PHE A 57 -5.62 6.55 3.81
N VAL A 58 -5.09 6.41 5.02
CA VAL A 58 -5.93 6.17 6.22
C VAL A 58 -6.83 7.38 6.51
N ALA A 59 -6.32 8.60 6.35
CA ALA A 59 -7.09 9.82 6.53
C ALA A 59 -8.18 9.99 5.46
N ASP A 60 -7.88 9.70 4.18
CA ASP A 60 -8.81 9.85 3.05
C ASP A 60 -9.69 8.61 2.78
N GLY A 61 -9.41 7.49 3.43
CA GLY A 61 -10.10 6.22 3.20
C GLY A 61 -11.61 6.26 3.44
N LYS A 62 -12.09 7.21 4.26
CA LYS A 62 -13.53 7.40 4.54
C LYS A 62 -14.28 8.19 3.46
N THR A 63 -13.58 8.96 2.64
CA THR A 63 -14.19 9.92 1.71
C THR A 63 -14.18 9.44 0.27
N ASN A 64 -13.22 8.59 -0.12
CA ASN A 64 -13.00 8.28 -1.53
C ASN A 64 -12.96 6.78 -1.89
N ILE A 65 -12.63 5.89 -0.93
CA ILE A 65 -12.27 4.50 -1.26
C ILE A 65 -13.35 3.48 -0.87
N GLN A 66 -14.14 3.73 0.17
CA GLN A 66 -15.14 2.76 0.62
C GLN A 66 -16.54 3.18 0.19
N PRO A 67 -17.16 2.53 -0.83
CA PRO A 67 -18.60 2.65 -1.00
C PRO A 67 -19.23 2.16 0.31
N GLY A 68 -19.97 3.05 0.97
CA GLY A 68 -20.66 2.72 2.22
C GLY A 68 -21.57 1.49 2.03
N PRO A 69 -22.00 0.85 3.12
CA PRO A 69 -22.85 -0.34 3.05
C PRO A 69 -24.04 -0.09 2.12
N GLN A 70 -24.05 -0.77 0.97
CA GLN A 70 -25.12 -0.65 0.00
C GLN A 70 -26.18 -1.70 0.33
N MET A 71 -27.35 -1.24 0.76
CA MET A 71 -28.54 -2.07 0.87
C MET A 71 -29.01 -2.40 -0.55
N ILE A 72 -28.56 -3.53 -1.09
CA ILE A 72 -29.03 -4.05 -2.38
C ILE A 72 -30.34 -4.78 -2.12
N TYR A 73 -31.46 -4.13 -2.38
CA TYR A 73 -32.76 -4.77 -2.35
C TYR A 73 -32.93 -5.62 -3.61
N VAL A 74 -33.22 -6.90 -3.44
CA VAL A 74 -33.68 -7.73 -4.54
C VAL A 74 -35.16 -7.42 -4.73
N GLU A 75 -35.49 -6.71 -5.80
CA GLU A 75 -36.88 -6.42 -6.14
C GLU A 75 -37.60 -7.71 -6.55
N SER A 76 -38.62 -8.12 -5.80
CA SER A 76 -39.48 -9.23 -6.20
C SER A 76 -40.51 -8.73 -7.21
N TRP A 77 -40.42 -9.19 -8.45
CA TRP A 77 -41.38 -8.83 -9.49
C TRP A 77 -42.60 -9.75 -9.45
N SER A 78 -43.79 -9.19 -9.72
CA SER A 78 -45.01 -9.98 -9.88
C SER A 78 -44.89 -10.93 -11.07
N ALA A 79 -45.37 -12.17 -10.92
CA ALA A 79 -45.45 -13.14 -12.01
C ALA A 79 -46.40 -12.70 -13.14
N ASN A 80 -47.32 -11.78 -12.85
CA ASN A 80 -48.30 -11.25 -13.81
C ASN A 80 -47.88 -9.90 -14.43
N ARG A 81 -46.62 -9.49 -14.26
CA ARG A 81 -46.12 -8.23 -14.83
C ARG A 81 -46.20 -8.26 -16.36
N THR A 82 -46.64 -7.16 -16.94
CA THR A 82 -46.79 -7.01 -18.39
C THR A 82 -45.51 -6.46 -19.03
N ASP A 83 -45.29 -6.77 -20.32
CA ASP A 83 -44.14 -6.25 -21.09
C ASP A 83 -44.11 -4.71 -21.13
N ALA A 84 -45.29 -4.07 -21.16
CA ALA A 84 -45.40 -2.62 -21.13
C ALA A 84 -44.83 -2.03 -19.83
N GLU A 85 -45.10 -2.66 -18.68
CA GLU A 85 -44.54 -2.26 -17.39
C GLU A 85 -43.03 -2.50 -17.32
N ILE A 86 -42.54 -3.60 -17.91
CA ILE A 86 -41.10 -3.90 -18.01
C ILE A 86 -40.38 -2.79 -18.78
N ILE A 87 -40.88 -2.43 -19.97
CA ILE A 87 -40.28 -1.40 -20.82
C ILE A 87 -40.32 -0.03 -20.13
N ALA A 88 -41.42 0.30 -19.45
CA ALA A 88 -41.55 1.56 -18.74
C ALA A 88 -40.51 1.69 -17.62
N ASP A 89 -40.27 0.64 -16.84
CA ASP A 89 -39.30 0.67 -15.76
C ASP A 89 -37.85 0.63 -16.28
N GLN A 90 -37.57 -0.14 -17.32
CA GLN A 90 -36.26 -0.11 -17.99
C GLN A 90 -35.90 1.30 -18.46
N LYS A 91 -36.86 2.05 -19.00
CA LYS A 91 -36.65 3.43 -19.43
C LYS A 91 -36.33 4.35 -18.24
N LYS A 92 -37.00 4.18 -17.10
CA LYS A 92 -36.70 4.93 -15.86
C LYS A 92 -35.29 4.61 -15.35
N ASP A 93 -34.93 3.34 -15.30
CA ASP A 93 -33.60 2.90 -14.84
C ASP A 93 -32.49 3.36 -15.77
N GLN A 94 -32.74 3.32 -17.07
CA GLN A 94 -31.82 3.86 -18.07
C GLN A 94 -31.61 5.37 -17.87
N ALA A 95 -32.69 6.15 -17.70
CA ALA A 95 -32.58 7.58 -17.44
C ALA A 95 -31.79 7.88 -16.15
N LYS A 96 -32.01 7.10 -15.09
CA LYS A 96 -31.25 7.23 -13.83
C LYS A 96 -29.76 6.93 -14.02
N ARG A 97 -29.44 5.86 -14.76
CA ARG A 97 -28.04 5.50 -15.09
C ARG A 97 -27.36 6.58 -15.91
N GLU A 98 -28.03 7.11 -16.92
CA GLU A 98 -27.51 8.18 -17.78
C GLU A 98 -27.28 9.48 -17.01
N ALA A 99 -28.18 9.84 -16.08
CA ALA A 99 -28.00 11.01 -15.22
C ALA A 99 -26.73 10.88 -14.35
N LEU A 100 -26.55 9.74 -13.68
CA LEU A 100 -25.35 9.47 -12.86
C LEU A 100 -24.06 9.50 -13.69
N GLN A 101 -24.09 8.95 -14.92
CA GLN A 101 -22.94 9.00 -15.82
C GLN A 101 -22.60 10.43 -16.24
N LYS A 102 -23.61 11.24 -16.57
CA LYS A 102 -23.43 12.66 -16.92
C LYS A 102 -22.87 13.47 -15.74
N GLU A 103 -23.33 13.21 -14.52
CA GLU A 103 -22.79 13.86 -13.33
C GLU A 103 -21.32 13.51 -13.12
N ARG A 104 -20.93 12.23 -13.23
CA ARG A 104 -19.52 11.85 -13.16
C ARG A 104 -18.68 12.49 -14.25
N GLN A 105 -19.17 12.50 -15.50
CA GLN A 105 -18.49 13.19 -16.60
C GLN A 105 -18.28 14.69 -16.31
N ARG A 106 -19.27 15.36 -15.72
CA ARG A 106 -19.14 16.77 -15.31
C ARG A 106 -18.10 16.96 -14.21
N GLN A 107 -18.05 16.07 -13.22
CA GLN A 107 -17.05 16.09 -12.15
C GLN A 107 -15.63 15.92 -12.72
N PHE A 108 -15.44 14.93 -13.60
CA PHE A 108 -14.14 14.72 -14.26
C PHE A 108 -13.75 15.89 -15.16
N LYS A 109 -14.68 16.45 -15.93
CA LYS A 109 -14.40 17.62 -16.77
C LYS A 109 -14.01 18.85 -15.93
N LYS A 110 -14.66 19.04 -14.77
CA LYS A 110 -14.28 20.13 -13.86
C LYS A 110 -12.88 19.89 -13.28
N LEU A 111 -12.58 18.67 -12.86
CA LEU A 111 -11.26 18.29 -12.36
C LEU A 111 -10.18 18.54 -13.43
N ASP A 112 -10.42 18.13 -14.67
CA ASP A 112 -9.54 18.35 -15.82
C ASP A 112 -9.25 19.84 -16.04
N GLN A 113 -10.29 20.69 -16.01
CA GLN A 113 -10.14 22.14 -16.12
C GLN A 113 -9.38 22.76 -14.94
N ASP A 114 -9.57 22.24 -13.74
CA ASP A 114 -8.87 22.71 -12.54
C ASP A 114 -7.38 22.32 -12.60
N LEU A 115 -7.04 21.14 -13.13
CA LEU A 115 -5.67 20.68 -13.35
C LEU A 115 -4.96 21.49 -14.44
N ASP A 116 -5.61 21.68 -15.60
CA ASP A 116 -5.12 22.53 -16.70
C ASP A 116 -4.79 23.95 -16.21
N ARG A 117 -5.66 24.52 -15.35
CA ARG A 117 -5.44 25.85 -14.77
C ARG A 117 -4.22 25.89 -13.84
N LEU A 118 -3.92 24.78 -13.16
CA LEU A 118 -2.76 24.64 -12.29
C LEU A 118 -1.48 24.29 -13.07
N GLY A 119 -1.59 23.99 -14.37
CA GLY A 119 -0.48 23.70 -15.27
C GLY A 119 0.15 22.33 -15.05
N ILE A 120 -0.62 21.36 -14.52
CA ILE A 120 -0.23 19.97 -14.27
C ILE A 120 -1.20 18.99 -14.90
#